data_AF-A0A2J8VAV7-F1
#
_entry.id   AF-A0A2J8VAV7-F1
#
_cell.length_a   1.000
_cell.length_b   1.000
_cell.length_c   1.000
_cell.angle_alpha   90.00
_cell.angle_beta   90.00
_cell.angle_gamma   90.00
#
_symmetry.space_group_name_H-M   'P 1'
#
loop_
_entity.id
_entity.type
_entity.pdbx_description
1 polymer ?
#
loop_
_entity_poly.entity_id
_entity_poly.type
_entity_poly.pdbx_seq_one_letter_code
_entity_poly.pdbx_strand_id
1 'polypeptide(L)'
;MTAYVTVTYYNETSNYTAIETCECGVYGLASPVANAMGVVGIPKNNNYQACDHNTEFSNTKKPWIALIERGNCTFSEKIQTAGRRNADAVVIYNAPETGNQTIQMANFGAGDIVAIMIGNLKGTKILQSIQRGIQVTMVIEVGKKHGPWVNHYSIFFVSVSFFIITAATVGYFIFYSARRLRNARAQSRKQRQLKADAKKAIGRLQLRTLKQGDREIGPDGDSCAVCIELYKPNDLVRILTCNHIFHKT
;
A
#
# COMPACT_ATOMS: atom_id res chain seq x y z
N MET A 1 7.39 14.48 -16.37
CA MET A 1 8.38 15.52 -16.71
C MET A 1 7.64 16.85 -16.73
N THR A 2 8.11 17.87 -16.02
CA THR A 2 7.49 19.21 -16.07
C THR A 2 7.99 19.99 -17.28
N ALA A 3 7.28 21.05 -17.65
CA ALA A 3 7.65 21.97 -18.71
C ALA A 3 7.58 23.42 -18.19
N TYR A 4 8.57 24.21 -18.56
CA TYR A 4 8.45 25.67 -18.47
C TYR A 4 7.63 26.13 -19.68
N VAL A 5 6.62 26.97 -19.41
CA VAL A 5 5.74 27.53 -20.42
C VAL A 5 5.85 29.04 -20.35
N THR A 6 6.43 29.64 -21.39
CA THR A 6 6.47 31.09 -21.59
C THR A 6 5.42 31.47 -22.61
N VAL A 7 4.54 32.39 -22.23
CA VAL A 7 3.45 32.89 -23.07
C VAL A 7 3.65 34.37 -23.30
N THR A 8 3.65 34.78 -24.56
CA THR A 8 3.75 36.18 -24.98
C THR A 8 2.43 36.60 -25.60
N TYR A 9 1.81 37.63 -25.04
CA TYR A 9 0.57 38.24 -25.50
C TYR A 9 0.92 39.55 -26.20
N TYR A 10 0.67 39.62 -27.51
CA TYR A 10 0.91 40.80 -28.33
C TYR A 10 -0.41 41.39 -28.79
N ASN A 11 -0.68 42.63 -28.37
CA ASN A 11 -1.85 43.39 -28.80
C ASN A 11 -1.42 44.38 -29.90
N GLU A 12 -1.83 44.09 -31.15
CA GLU A 12 -1.50 44.91 -32.31
C GLU A 12 -2.05 46.34 -32.21
N THR A 13 -3.25 46.51 -31.65
CA THR A 13 -3.93 47.81 -31.57
C THR A 13 -3.24 48.77 -30.61
N SER A 14 -2.71 48.26 -29.49
CA SER A 14 -2.03 49.09 -28.49
C SER A 14 -0.51 49.01 -28.55
N ASN A 15 0.04 48.18 -29.45
CA ASN A 15 1.47 47.84 -29.52
C ASN A 15 2.05 47.41 -28.16
N TYR A 16 1.23 46.76 -27.33
CA TYR A 16 1.61 46.34 -25.99
C TYR A 16 1.91 44.84 -25.97
N THR A 17 3.01 44.47 -25.31
CA THR A 17 3.44 43.08 -25.14
C THR A 17 3.50 42.72 -23.66
N ALA A 18 2.83 41.64 -23.26
CA ALA A 18 2.97 41.05 -21.94
C ALA A 18 3.57 39.64 -22.05
N ILE A 19 4.46 39.28 -21.13
CA ILE A 19 5.12 37.98 -21.09
C ILE A 19 4.89 37.34 -19.73
N GLU A 20 4.55 36.06 -19.72
CA GLU A 20 4.36 35.26 -18.51
C GLU A 20 5.04 33.91 -18.62
N THR A 21 5.90 33.58 -17.66
CA THR A 21 6.59 32.29 -17.59
C THR A 21 6.15 31.51 -16.35
N CYS A 22 5.88 30.22 -16.49
CA CYS A 22 5.63 29.32 -15.35
C CYS A 22 6.14 27.89 -15.58
N GLU A 23 6.56 27.20 -14.51
CA GLU A 23 6.76 25.75 -14.50
C GLU A 23 5.43 25.03 -14.26
N CYS A 24 4.52 25.16 -15.20
CA CYS A 24 3.10 24.80 -15.05
C CYS A 24 2.65 23.72 -16.06
N GLY A 25 3.52 23.34 -17.01
CA GLY A 25 3.25 22.30 -17.99
C GLY A 25 3.68 20.92 -17.52
N VAL A 26 2.98 19.88 -17.96
CA VAL A 26 3.36 18.48 -17.73
C VAL A 26 3.34 17.74 -19.07
N TYR A 27 4.48 17.20 -19.49
CA TYR A 27 4.57 16.39 -20.72
C TYR A 27 3.72 15.12 -20.60
N GLY A 28 3.07 14.72 -21.69
CA GLY A 28 2.38 13.42 -21.79
C GLY A 28 3.34 12.24 -21.60
N LEU A 29 2.82 11.09 -21.17
CA LEU A 29 3.63 9.89 -20.88
C LEU A 29 4.44 9.40 -22.08
N ALA A 30 3.87 9.51 -23.28
CA ALA A 30 4.49 9.09 -24.54
C ALA A 30 4.89 10.30 -25.41
N SER A 31 4.81 11.52 -24.88
CA SER A 31 5.27 12.71 -25.61
C SER A 31 6.81 12.71 -25.71
N PRO A 32 7.38 13.10 -26.86
CA PRO A 32 8.77 13.54 -26.91
C PRO A 32 9.03 14.62 -25.87
N VAL A 33 10.14 14.50 -25.15
CA VAL A 33 10.60 15.51 -24.19
C VAL A 33 11.60 16.42 -24.92
N ALA A 34 11.07 17.43 -25.57
CA ALA A 34 11.84 18.38 -26.37
C ALA A 34 11.21 19.78 -26.31
N ASN A 35 12.01 20.80 -26.61
CA ASN A 35 11.52 22.16 -26.68
C ASN A 35 10.64 22.35 -27.92
N ALA A 36 9.64 23.22 -27.82
CA ALA A 36 8.80 23.62 -28.94
C ALA A 36 8.38 25.08 -28.80
N MET A 37 8.12 25.76 -29.91
CA MET A 37 7.61 27.13 -29.90
C MET A 37 6.72 27.39 -31.09
N GLY A 38 5.83 28.37 -30.98
CA GLY A 38 4.99 28.79 -32.10
C GLY A 38 3.85 29.69 -31.72
N VAL A 39 3.16 30.22 -32.73
CA VAL A 39 1.92 30.98 -32.52
C VAL A 39 0.82 30.01 -32.08
N VAL A 40 0.01 30.40 -31.10
CA VAL A 40 -1.03 29.55 -30.53
C VAL A 40 -2.29 29.63 -31.39
N GLY A 41 -2.76 28.48 -31.86
CA GLY A 41 -4.01 28.31 -32.59
C GLY A 41 -5.06 27.58 -31.74
N ILE A 42 -6.32 28.00 -31.86
CA ILE A 42 -7.48 27.37 -31.19
C ILE A 42 -8.45 26.80 -32.23
N PRO A 43 -9.24 25.77 -31.91
CA PRO A 43 -10.33 25.32 -32.79
C PRO A 43 -11.31 26.45 -33.15
N LYS A 44 -11.74 26.54 -34.40
CA LYS A 44 -12.64 27.62 -34.87
C LYS A 44 -14.09 27.47 -34.40
N ASN A 45 -14.55 26.26 -34.09
CA ASN A 45 -15.97 25.91 -34.08
C ASN A 45 -16.68 26.21 -32.74
N ASN A 46 -16.15 27.11 -31.89
CA ASN A 46 -16.52 27.29 -30.47
C ASN A 46 -16.49 26.02 -29.59
N ASN A 47 -16.25 24.84 -30.18
CA ASN A 47 -15.93 23.61 -29.51
C ASN A 47 -14.40 23.45 -29.49
N TYR A 48 -13.78 23.81 -28.36
CA TYR A 48 -12.33 23.82 -28.20
C TYR A 48 -11.73 22.43 -27.92
N GLN A 49 -12.54 21.37 -27.93
CA GLN A 49 -12.08 20.01 -27.58
C GLN A 49 -11.40 19.28 -28.74
N ALA A 50 -11.52 19.74 -29.99
CA ALA A 50 -10.87 19.14 -31.17
C ALA A 50 -11.09 17.61 -31.33
N CYS A 51 -12.28 17.12 -30.96
CA CYS A 51 -12.61 15.70 -31.06
C CYS A 51 -12.96 15.25 -32.48
N ASP A 52 -13.34 16.18 -33.36
CA ASP A 52 -13.54 15.88 -34.78
C ASP A 52 -12.20 15.89 -35.51
N HIS A 53 -11.92 14.83 -36.27
CA HIS A 53 -10.73 14.72 -37.12
C HIS A 53 -10.59 15.86 -38.14
N ASN A 54 -11.70 16.49 -38.53
CA ASN A 54 -11.74 17.59 -39.48
C ASN A 54 -11.60 18.97 -38.82
N THR A 55 -11.44 19.05 -37.49
CA THR A 55 -11.30 20.31 -36.76
C THR A 55 -10.30 21.25 -37.44
N GLU A 56 -10.77 22.47 -37.71
CA GLU A 56 -9.94 23.57 -38.19
C GLU A 56 -9.44 24.43 -37.04
N PHE A 57 -8.23 24.97 -37.19
CA PHE A 57 -7.61 25.86 -36.20
C PHE A 57 -7.51 27.28 -36.75
N SER A 58 -7.56 28.26 -35.85
CA SER A 58 -7.44 29.68 -36.17
C SER A 58 -6.07 30.05 -36.77
N ASN A 59 -5.02 29.31 -36.42
CA ASN A 59 -3.69 29.45 -37.00
C ASN A 59 -3.10 28.07 -37.27
N THR A 60 -2.52 27.91 -38.46
CA THR A 60 -1.83 26.67 -38.91
C THR A 60 -0.51 26.98 -39.63
N LYS A 61 -0.05 28.24 -39.60
CA LYS A 61 1.22 28.64 -40.22
C LYS A 61 2.37 28.26 -39.30
N LYS A 62 3.23 27.36 -39.76
CA LYS A 62 4.40 26.92 -38.99
C LYS A 62 5.37 28.07 -38.67
N PRO A 63 6.02 28.06 -37.48
CA PRO A 63 5.78 27.12 -36.38
C PRO A 63 4.54 27.50 -35.55
N TRP A 64 3.71 26.53 -35.18
CA TRP A 64 2.47 26.79 -34.41
C TRP A 64 2.15 25.71 -33.38
N ILE A 65 1.38 26.11 -32.37
CA ILE A 65 1.00 25.28 -31.23
C ILE A 65 -0.53 25.22 -31.12
N ALA A 66 -1.08 24.01 -31.08
CA ALA A 66 -2.51 23.81 -30.89
C ALA A 66 -2.88 23.91 -29.41
N LEU A 67 -3.81 24.81 -29.05
CA LEU A 67 -4.40 24.88 -27.72
C LEU A 67 -5.79 24.22 -27.75
N ILE A 68 -5.95 23.15 -26.97
CA ILE A 68 -7.13 22.28 -26.98
C ILE A 68 -7.66 22.07 -25.55
N GLU A 69 -8.98 22.10 -25.39
CA GLU A 69 -9.64 21.81 -24.12
C GLU A 69 -9.70 20.31 -23.85
N ARG A 70 -9.42 19.89 -22.60
CA ARG A 70 -9.73 18.54 -22.14
C ARG A 70 -11.24 18.32 -22.12
N GLY A 71 -11.69 17.19 -22.65
CA GLY A 71 -13.11 16.87 -22.70
C GLY A 71 -13.38 15.42 -23.10
N ASN A 72 -14.33 15.22 -24.01
CA ASN A 72 -15.00 13.94 -24.19
C ASN A 72 -14.24 12.90 -25.03
N CYS A 73 -13.20 13.33 -25.75
CA CYS A 73 -12.31 12.44 -26.50
C CYS A 73 -10.95 12.30 -25.80
N THR A 74 -10.21 11.26 -26.18
CA THR A 74 -8.92 10.91 -25.59
C THR A 74 -7.85 11.96 -25.89
N PHE A 75 -6.76 11.97 -25.08
CA PHE A 75 -5.61 12.83 -25.35
C PHE A 75 -4.95 12.50 -26.69
N SER A 76 -4.84 11.21 -27.04
CA SER A 76 -4.26 10.77 -28.30
C SER A 76 -5.03 11.29 -29.51
N GLU A 77 -6.37 11.23 -29.50
CA GLU A 77 -7.20 11.75 -30.59
C GLU A 77 -6.98 13.25 -30.81
N LYS A 78 -6.96 14.04 -29.73
CA LYS A 78 -6.70 15.49 -29.78
C LYS A 78 -5.34 15.80 -30.39
N ILE A 79 -4.30 15.09 -29.95
CA ILE A 79 -2.92 15.26 -30.43
C ILE A 79 -2.83 14.88 -31.90
N GLN A 80 -3.45 13.78 -32.32
CA GLN A 80 -3.48 13.36 -33.72
C GLN A 80 -4.23 14.37 -34.62
N THR A 81 -5.36 14.91 -34.16
CA THR A 81 -6.11 15.94 -34.90
C THR A 81 -5.24 17.17 -35.16
N ALA A 82 -4.52 17.67 -34.13
CA ALA A 82 -3.58 18.77 -34.31
C ALA A 82 -2.39 18.38 -35.20
N GLY A 83 -1.86 17.17 -35.04
CA GLY A 83 -0.76 16.65 -35.84
C GLY A 83 -1.07 16.55 -37.34
N ARG A 84 -2.29 16.17 -37.70
CA ARG A 84 -2.77 16.18 -39.10
C ARG A 84 -2.84 17.58 -39.71
N ARG A 85 -2.85 18.62 -38.87
CA ARG A 85 -2.75 20.03 -39.28
C ARG A 85 -1.32 20.56 -39.17
N ASN A 86 -0.33 19.67 -39.02
CA ASN A 86 1.09 19.97 -38.90
C ASN A 86 1.42 20.89 -37.72
N ALA A 87 0.78 20.70 -36.56
CA ALA A 87 1.18 21.38 -35.33
C ALA A 87 2.59 20.94 -34.90
N ASP A 88 3.40 21.88 -34.42
CA ASP A 88 4.74 21.60 -33.89
C ASP A 88 4.69 21.19 -32.41
N ALA A 89 3.64 21.63 -31.69
CA ALA A 89 3.29 21.11 -30.37
C ALA A 89 1.79 21.21 -30.09
N VAL A 90 1.35 20.46 -29.08
CA VAL A 90 -0.03 20.42 -28.60
C VAL A 90 -0.07 20.73 -27.11
N VAL A 91 -0.91 21.68 -26.73
CA VAL A 91 -1.15 22.08 -25.35
C VAL A 91 -2.59 21.79 -25.02
N ILE A 92 -2.81 20.83 -24.13
CA ILE A 92 -4.16 20.49 -23.66
C ILE A 92 -4.37 21.14 -22.30
N TYR A 93 -5.31 22.07 -22.18
CA TYR A 93 -5.65 22.63 -20.87
C TYR A 93 -6.74 21.83 -20.18
N ASN A 94 -6.64 21.71 -18.85
CA ASN A 94 -7.51 20.85 -18.07
C ASN A 94 -8.99 21.33 -18.08
N ALA A 95 -9.89 20.46 -17.66
CA ALA A 95 -11.34 20.71 -17.67
C ALA A 95 -11.74 21.89 -16.74
N PRO A 96 -12.92 22.51 -16.95
CA PRO A 96 -13.43 23.55 -16.05
C PRO A 96 -13.39 23.16 -14.57
N GLU A 97 -13.30 24.16 -13.69
CA GLU A 97 -13.28 23.99 -12.22
C GLU A 97 -12.07 23.23 -11.63
N THR A 98 -11.10 22.81 -12.45
CA THR A 98 -9.87 22.16 -11.96
C THR A 98 -8.76 23.14 -11.53
N GLY A 99 -8.98 24.44 -11.68
CA GLY A 99 -8.02 25.47 -11.25
C GLY A 99 -6.67 25.36 -11.98
N ASN A 100 -5.59 25.27 -11.20
CA ASN A 100 -4.22 25.08 -11.69
C ASN A 100 -3.80 23.60 -11.77
N GLN A 101 -4.70 22.66 -11.46
CA GLN A 101 -4.36 21.25 -11.44
C GLN A 101 -4.08 20.74 -12.86
N THR A 102 -3.05 19.92 -12.98
CA THR A 102 -2.72 19.16 -14.18
C THR A 102 -2.80 17.68 -13.87
N ILE A 103 -3.03 16.88 -14.91
CA ILE A 103 -2.93 15.42 -14.82
C ILE A 103 -1.92 14.91 -15.84
N GLN A 104 -1.36 13.75 -15.56
CA GLN A 104 -0.45 13.07 -16.47
C GLN A 104 -1.25 12.50 -17.64
N MET A 105 -1.03 13.01 -18.85
CA MET A 105 -1.74 12.52 -20.04
C MET A 105 -1.22 11.16 -20.47
N ALA A 106 -2.12 10.18 -20.59
CA ALA A 106 -1.86 8.93 -21.29
C ALA A 106 -2.13 9.13 -22.79
N ASN A 107 -1.07 9.34 -23.57
CA ASN A 107 -1.13 9.66 -25.00
C ASN A 107 -0.39 8.63 -25.87
N PHE A 108 -0.47 7.35 -25.51
CA PHE A 108 0.14 6.29 -26.30
C PHE A 108 -0.47 6.25 -27.71
N GLY A 109 0.38 6.07 -28.73
CA GLY A 109 -0.04 6.06 -30.14
C GLY A 109 -0.44 7.43 -30.71
N ALA A 110 -0.18 8.54 -30.01
CA ALA A 110 -0.52 9.88 -30.47
C ALA A 110 0.43 10.45 -31.55
N GLY A 111 1.57 9.81 -31.79
CA GLY A 111 2.63 10.26 -32.70
C GLY A 111 3.73 11.07 -32.00
N ASP A 112 4.73 11.49 -32.79
CA ASP A 112 5.95 12.14 -32.30
C ASP A 112 5.82 13.67 -32.25
N ILE A 113 4.78 14.17 -31.58
CA ILE A 113 4.54 15.60 -31.38
C ILE A 113 4.65 15.94 -29.90
N VAL A 114 5.34 17.03 -29.59
CA VAL A 114 5.46 17.54 -28.22
C VAL A 114 4.06 17.86 -27.70
N ALA A 115 3.63 17.16 -26.65
CA ALA A 115 2.31 17.30 -26.05
C ALA A 115 2.43 17.55 -24.55
N ILE A 116 1.92 18.69 -24.08
CA ILE A 116 1.90 19.06 -22.66
C ILE A 116 0.47 19.35 -22.17
N MET A 117 0.25 19.17 -20.87
CA MET A 117 -0.95 19.63 -20.18
C MET A 117 -0.67 20.85 -19.31
N ILE A 118 -1.57 21.84 -19.34
CA ILE A 118 -1.58 22.98 -18.42
C ILE A 118 -2.89 23.05 -17.63
N GLY A 119 -2.90 23.79 -16.52
CA GLY A 119 -4.11 24.01 -15.71
C GLY A 119 -5.20 24.77 -16.47
N ASN A 120 -6.46 24.57 -16.08
CA ASN A 120 -7.61 25.21 -16.72
C ASN A 120 -7.54 26.74 -16.67
N LEU A 121 -7.15 27.33 -15.53
CA LEU A 121 -7.09 28.80 -15.39
C LEU A 121 -6.16 29.44 -16.42
N LYS A 122 -4.98 28.85 -16.64
CA LYS A 122 -4.01 29.34 -17.63
C LYS A 122 -4.51 29.14 -19.05
N GLY A 123 -5.06 27.96 -19.36
CA GLY A 123 -5.61 27.66 -20.69
C GLY A 123 -6.76 28.57 -21.08
N THR A 124 -7.74 28.76 -20.18
CA THR A 124 -8.89 29.64 -20.39
C THR A 124 -8.46 31.10 -20.56
N LYS A 125 -7.46 31.56 -19.80
CA LYS A 125 -6.90 32.91 -19.99
C LYS A 125 -6.31 33.10 -21.39
N ILE A 126 -5.52 32.12 -21.86
CA ILE A 126 -4.93 32.17 -23.22
C ILE A 126 -6.04 32.15 -24.28
N LEU A 127 -7.01 31.24 -24.14
CA LEU A 127 -8.16 31.15 -25.03
C LEU A 127 -8.89 32.50 -25.14
N GLN A 128 -9.22 33.12 -24.00
CA GLN A 128 -9.92 34.40 -23.96
C GLN A 128 -9.10 35.54 -24.58
N SER A 129 -7.77 35.55 -24.42
CA SER A 129 -6.90 36.52 -25.10
C SER A 129 -6.99 36.36 -26.61
N ILE A 130 -6.90 35.13 -27.13
CA ILE A 130 -7.00 34.86 -28.57
C ILE A 130 -8.38 35.26 -29.11
N GLN A 131 -9.46 34.97 -28.38
CA GLN A 131 -10.82 35.38 -28.75
C GLN A 131 -10.99 36.90 -28.83
N ARG A 132 -10.22 37.66 -28.04
CA ARG A 132 -10.21 39.14 -28.07
C ARG A 132 -9.32 39.72 -29.18
N GLY A 133 -8.76 38.88 -30.06
CA GLY A 133 -7.88 39.31 -31.14
C GLY A 133 -6.44 39.58 -30.69
N ILE A 134 -6.04 39.15 -29.50
CA ILE A 134 -4.65 39.26 -29.04
C ILE A 134 -3.86 38.08 -29.60
N GLN A 135 -2.77 38.36 -30.31
CA GLN A 135 -1.89 37.32 -30.81
C GLN A 135 -1.12 36.70 -29.63
N VAL A 136 -1.16 35.37 -29.52
CA VAL A 136 -0.44 34.65 -28.48
C VAL A 136 0.64 33.78 -29.11
N THR A 137 1.87 33.91 -28.61
CA THR A 137 2.98 33.01 -28.92
C THR A 137 3.38 32.25 -27.67
N MET A 138 3.76 30.99 -27.81
CA MET A 138 4.17 30.15 -26.68
C MET A 138 5.51 29.48 -26.96
N VAL A 139 6.33 29.41 -25.92
CA VAL A 139 7.57 28.63 -25.87
C VAL A 139 7.44 27.60 -24.77
N ILE A 140 7.74 26.36 -25.10
CA ILE A 140 7.72 25.19 -24.22
C ILE A 140 9.17 24.73 -24.08
N GLU A 141 9.68 24.73 -22.86
CA GLU A 141 11.01 24.26 -22.53
C GLU A 141 10.95 23.07 -21.58
N VAL A 142 11.90 22.14 -21.71
CA VAL A 142 12.00 20.98 -20.82
C VAL A 142 12.28 21.45 -19.38
N GLY A 143 11.39 21.08 -18.47
CA GLY A 143 11.52 21.37 -17.04
C GLY A 143 12.24 20.27 -16.27
N LYS A 144 11.93 20.16 -14.99
CA LYS A 144 12.55 19.17 -14.09
C LYS A 144 11.89 17.79 -14.23
N LYS A 145 12.72 16.76 -14.12
CA LYS A 145 12.23 15.38 -13.96
C LYS A 145 11.70 15.21 -12.53
N HIS A 146 10.41 15.44 -12.34
CA HIS A 146 9.73 14.92 -11.16
C HIS A 146 9.73 13.38 -11.26
N GLY A 147 10.60 12.74 -10.47
CA GLY A 147 10.56 11.30 -10.23
C GLY A 147 9.24 10.91 -9.54
N PRO A 148 8.91 9.61 -9.44
CA PRO A 148 7.71 9.19 -8.72
C PRO A 148 7.73 9.81 -7.31
N TRP A 149 6.59 10.38 -6.90
CA TRP A 149 6.35 11.13 -5.65
C TRP A 149 6.67 10.36 -4.35
N VAL A 150 7.22 9.17 -4.47
CA VAL A 150 7.83 8.41 -3.40
C VAL A 150 9.31 8.76 -3.39
N ASN A 151 9.69 9.66 -2.49
CA ASN A 151 11.09 9.93 -2.22
C ASN A 151 11.75 8.57 -1.99
N HIS A 152 12.81 8.24 -2.73
CA HIS A 152 13.46 6.92 -2.66
C HIS A 152 13.71 6.56 -1.19
N TYR A 153 14.23 7.52 -0.42
CA TYR A 153 14.37 7.42 1.03
C TYR A 153 13.13 6.94 1.78
N SER A 154 11.92 7.42 1.46
CA SER A 154 10.66 6.98 2.10
C SER A 154 10.42 5.48 1.93
N ILE A 155 10.66 4.93 0.73
CA ILE A 155 10.51 3.49 0.50
C ILE A 155 11.57 2.68 1.27
N PHE A 156 12.82 3.16 1.30
CA PHE A 156 13.88 2.53 2.09
C PHE A 156 13.57 2.56 3.60
N PHE A 157 13.08 3.69 4.11
CA PHE A 157 12.70 3.81 5.53
C PHE A 157 11.56 2.86 5.91
N VAL A 158 10.52 2.76 5.08
CA VAL A 158 9.38 1.86 5.33
C VAL A 158 9.81 0.39 5.26
N SER A 159 10.58 0.01 4.25
CA SER A 159 11.04 -1.37 4.09
C SER A 159 11.99 -1.80 5.22
N VAL A 160 12.99 -0.99 5.57
CA VAL A 160 13.93 -1.30 6.66
C VAL A 160 13.18 -1.41 7.99
N SER A 161 12.25 -0.50 8.28
CA SER A 161 11.46 -0.55 9.52
C SER A 161 10.63 -1.83 9.61
N PHE A 162 10.04 -2.28 8.50
CA PHE A 162 9.30 -3.54 8.44
C PHE A 162 10.19 -4.74 8.80
N PHE A 163 11.39 -4.84 8.22
CA PHE A 163 12.33 -5.93 8.54
C PHE A 163 12.75 -5.95 10.01
N ILE A 164 13.01 -4.79 10.60
CA ILE A 164 13.38 -4.68 12.02
C ILE A 164 12.25 -5.17 12.94
N ILE A 165 11.01 -4.73 12.67
CA ILE A 165 9.84 -5.15 13.46
C ILE A 165 9.60 -6.66 13.31
N THR A 166 9.71 -7.20 12.09
CA THR A 166 9.57 -8.64 11.86
C THR A 166 10.66 -9.44 12.58
N ALA A 167 11.91 -9.00 12.54
CA ALA A 167 13.00 -9.69 13.25
C ALA A 167 12.78 -9.69 14.77
N ALA A 168 12.36 -8.55 15.34
CA ALA A 168 12.08 -8.43 16.77
C ALA A 168 10.92 -9.34 17.21
N THR A 169 9.83 -9.37 16.44
CA THR A 169 8.66 -10.21 16.74
C THR A 169 9.00 -11.70 16.64
N VAL A 170 9.69 -12.13 15.58
CA VAL A 170 10.15 -13.53 15.43
C VAL A 170 11.09 -13.92 16.58
N GLY A 171 12.06 -13.06 16.92
CA GLY A 171 12.96 -13.31 18.06
C GLY A 171 12.21 -13.45 19.39
N TYR A 172 11.21 -12.60 19.63
CA TYR A 172 10.34 -12.69 20.80
C TYR A 172 9.54 -14.01 20.84
N PHE A 173 8.94 -14.43 19.73
CA PHE A 173 8.21 -15.69 19.64
C PHE A 173 9.11 -16.93 19.86
N ILE A 174 10.33 -16.92 19.31
CA ILE A 174 11.32 -17.98 19.55
C ILE A 174 11.69 -18.03 21.02
N PHE A 175 12.00 -16.88 21.64
CA PHE A 175 12.32 -16.83 23.05
C PHE A 175 11.15 -17.30 23.94
N TYR A 176 9.94 -16.82 23.64
CA TYR A 176 8.72 -17.19 24.37
C TYR A 176 8.43 -18.69 24.25
N SER A 177 8.47 -19.25 23.04
CA SER A 177 8.22 -20.68 22.81
C SER A 177 9.28 -21.55 23.48
N ALA A 178 10.57 -21.17 23.38
CA ALA A 178 11.65 -21.88 24.05
C ALA A 178 11.51 -21.82 25.58
N ARG A 179 11.17 -20.66 26.15
CA ARG A 179 10.90 -20.51 27.59
C ARG A 179 9.71 -21.36 28.01
N ARG A 180 8.60 -21.33 27.25
CA ARG A 180 7.41 -22.14 27.51
C ARG A 180 7.73 -23.63 27.52
N LEU A 181 8.50 -24.10 26.53
CA LEU A 181 8.90 -25.50 26.43
C LEU A 181 9.83 -25.91 27.57
N ARG A 182 10.82 -25.08 27.94
CA ARG A 182 11.69 -25.34 29.10
C ARG A 182 10.89 -25.42 30.38
N ASN A 183 9.95 -24.50 30.60
CA ASN A 183 9.10 -24.48 31.78
C ASN A 183 8.19 -25.71 31.85
N ALA A 184 7.54 -26.09 30.74
CA ALA A 184 6.71 -27.28 30.66
C ALA A 184 7.51 -28.57 30.92
N ARG A 185 8.72 -28.66 30.36
CA ARG A 185 9.65 -29.78 30.62
C ARG A 185 10.10 -29.82 32.09
N ALA A 186 10.40 -28.67 32.70
CA ALA A 186 10.77 -28.59 34.11
C ALA A 186 9.62 -29.03 35.02
N GLN A 187 8.39 -28.60 34.74
CA GLN A 187 7.20 -29.02 35.47
C GLN A 187 6.93 -30.51 35.32
N SER A 188 7.02 -31.05 34.10
CA SER A 188 6.88 -32.49 33.84
C SER A 188 7.92 -33.32 34.59
N ARG A 189 9.19 -32.86 34.64
CA ARG A 189 10.25 -33.50 35.42
C ARG A 189 9.95 -33.49 36.92
N LYS A 190 9.54 -32.34 37.48
CA LYS A 190 9.14 -32.24 38.89
C LYS A 190 7.98 -33.17 39.23
N GLN A 191 6.96 -33.23 38.37
CA GLN A 191 5.81 -34.12 38.58
C GLN A 191 6.21 -35.60 38.52
N ARG A 192 7.10 -35.97 37.58
CA ARG A 192 7.63 -37.35 37.49
C ARG A 192 8.46 -37.71 38.73
N GLN A 193 9.26 -36.77 39.24
CA GLN A 193 10.03 -36.96 40.46
C GLN A 193 9.13 -37.16 41.68
N LEU A 194 8.15 -36.28 41.89
CA LEU A 194 7.16 -36.41 42.98
C LEU A 194 6.40 -37.74 42.90
N LYS A 195 5.98 -38.16 41.71
CA LYS A 195 5.33 -39.47 41.50
C LYS A 195 6.27 -40.64 41.85
N ALA A 196 7.54 -40.56 41.47
CA ALA A 196 8.53 -41.59 41.78
C ALA A 196 8.82 -41.67 43.28
N ASP A 197 8.97 -40.52 43.95
CA ASP A 197 9.20 -40.43 45.39
C ASP A 197 7.99 -40.96 46.19
N ALA A 198 6.76 -40.62 45.77
CA ALA A 198 5.53 -41.17 46.36
C ALA A 198 5.45 -42.69 46.19
N LYS A 199 5.74 -43.22 44.99
CA LYS A 199 5.76 -44.67 44.75
C LYS A 199 6.81 -45.38 45.61
N LYS A 200 7.99 -44.77 45.78
CA LYS A 200 9.06 -45.29 46.64
C LYS A 200 8.65 -45.29 48.12
N ALA A 201 7.98 -44.24 48.59
CA ALA A 201 7.47 -44.12 49.95
C ALA A 201 6.39 -45.17 50.25
N ILE A 202 5.39 -45.32 49.36
CA ILE A 202 4.35 -46.36 49.49
C ILE A 202 4.97 -47.76 49.52
N GLY A 203 6.00 -47.99 48.70
CA GLY A 203 6.74 -49.26 48.65
C GLY A 203 7.34 -49.70 49.98
N ARG A 204 7.68 -48.76 50.88
CA ARG A 204 8.29 -49.02 52.19
C ARG A 204 7.27 -49.29 53.31
N LEU A 205 5.98 -49.12 53.06
CA LEU A 205 4.94 -49.36 54.06
C LEU A 205 4.90 -50.84 54.48
N GLN A 206 4.55 -51.08 55.74
CA GLN A 206 4.44 -52.43 56.28
C GLN A 206 3.35 -53.20 55.53
N LEU A 207 3.67 -54.44 55.16
CA LEU A 207 2.72 -55.39 54.59
C LEU A 207 2.27 -56.36 55.66
N ARG A 208 0.96 -56.59 55.73
CA ARG A 208 0.35 -57.60 56.60
C ARG A 208 -0.63 -58.42 55.77
N THR A 209 -0.64 -59.73 56.00
CA THR A 209 -1.69 -60.62 55.50
C THR A 209 -2.76 -60.74 56.57
N LEU A 210 -4.01 -60.48 56.23
CA LEU A 210 -5.11 -60.60 57.18
C LEU A 210 -5.44 -62.08 57.45
N LYS A 211 -5.62 -62.43 58.72
CA LYS A 211 -5.96 -63.80 59.17
C LYS A 211 -7.41 -63.88 59.60
N GLN A 212 -8.00 -65.07 59.52
CA GLN A 212 -9.38 -65.29 59.95
C GLN A 212 -9.51 -64.99 61.46
N GLY A 213 -10.39 -64.05 61.81
CA GLY A 213 -10.55 -63.51 63.18
C GLY A 213 -9.92 -62.14 63.42
N ASP A 214 -9.23 -61.56 62.44
CA ASP A 214 -8.82 -60.15 62.48
C ASP A 214 -10.06 -59.23 62.54
N ARG A 215 -9.97 -58.13 63.32
CA ARG A 215 -11.09 -57.19 63.57
C ARG A 215 -11.68 -56.63 62.28
N GLU A 216 -10.83 -56.50 61.27
CA GLU A 216 -11.06 -55.91 59.97
C GLU A 216 -11.87 -56.83 59.03
N ILE A 217 -12.10 -58.10 59.39
CA ILE A 217 -12.91 -59.09 58.64
C ILE A 217 -14.29 -59.32 59.29
N GLY A 218 -14.52 -58.77 60.50
CA GLY A 218 -15.77 -58.94 61.23
C GLY A 218 -16.99 -58.25 60.58
N PRO A 219 -18.22 -58.48 61.09
CA PRO A 219 -19.45 -57.88 60.56
C PRO A 219 -19.47 -56.34 60.65
N ASP A 220 -18.67 -55.76 61.55
CA ASP A 220 -18.45 -54.31 61.70
C ASP A 220 -17.09 -53.86 61.12
N GLY A 221 -16.47 -54.66 60.25
CA GLY A 221 -15.15 -54.39 59.67
C GLY A 221 -15.19 -53.25 58.64
N ASP A 222 -14.17 -52.39 58.66
CA ASP A 222 -14.00 -51.32 57.67
C ASP A 222 -13.75 -51.89 56.26
N SER A 223 -14.14 -51.13 55.22
CA SER A 223 -13.80 -51.43 53.83
C SER A 223 -12.51 -50.72 53.40
N CYS A 224 -11.86 -51.22 52.35
CA CYS A 224 -10.67 -50.59 51.79
C CYS A 224 -11.00 -49.22 51.20
N ALA A 225 -10.41 -48.15 51.73
CA ALA A 225 -10.69 -46.79 51.26
C ALA A 225 -10.25 -46.50 49.81
N VAL A 226 -9.48 -47.39 49.17
CA VAL A 226 -8.97 -47.22 47.80
C VAL A 226 -9.85 -47.93 46.76
N CYS A 227 -10.20 -49.20 46.98
CA CYS A 227 -11.05 -49.98 46.07
C CYS A 227 -12.49 -50.15 46.55
N ILE A 228 -12.81 -49.74 47.79
CA ILE A 228 -14.15 -49.78 48.41
C ILE A 228 -14.63 -51.24 48.64
N GLU A 229 -13.74 -52.22 48.56
CA GLU A 229 -14.05 -53.63 48.80
C GLU A 229 -13.87 -54.01 50.28
N LEU A 230 -14.70 -54.94 50.77
CA LEU A 230 -14.55 -55.55 52.10
C LEU A 230 -13.31 -56.44 52.15
N TYR A 231 -12.63 -56.45 53.30
CA TYR A 231 -11.46 -57.30 53.51
C TYR A 231 -11.83 -58.78 53.68
N LYS A 232 -10.99 -59.64 53.14
CA LYS A 232 -11.14 -61.11 53.21
C LYS A 232 -9.91 -61.75 53.86
N PRO A 233 -10.06 -62.97 54.42
CA PRO A 233 -8.91 -63.74 54.89
C PRO A 233 -7.89 -63.93 53.76
N ASN A 234 -6.61 -63.83 54.09
CA ASN A 234 -5.46 -63.85 53.18
C ASN A 234 -5.27 -62.62 52.27
N ASP A 235 -6.07 -61.57 52.43
CA ASP A 235 -5.80 -60.32 51.73
C ASP A 235 -4.47 -59.71 52.18
N LEU A 236 -3.68 -59.26 51.19
CA LEU A 236 -2.46 -58.51 51.42
C LEU A 236 -2.81 -57.03 51.55
N VAL A 237 -2.59 -56.48 52.74
CA VAL A 237 -2.84 -55.06 53.02
C VAL A 237 -1.55 -54.33 53.35
N ARG A 238 -1.48 -53.05 52.95
CA ARG A 238 -0.46 -52.09 53.38
C ARG A 238 -1.00 -51.30 54.57
N ILE A 239 -0.15 -51.07 55.56
CA ILE A 239 -0.47 -50.27 56.75
C ILE A 239 0.22 -48.90 56.62
N LEU A 240 -0.57 -47.82 56.67
CA LEU A 240 -0.05 -46.45 56.67
C LEU A 240 0.53 -46.08 58.05
N THR A 241 1.31 -44.99 58.11
CA THR A 241 1.90 -44.49 59.37
C THR A 241 0.84 -44.02 60.38
N CYS A 242 -0.39 -43.77 59.95
CA CYS A 242 -1.55 -43.46 60.80
C CYS A 242 -2.40 -44.70 61.14
N ASN A 243 -1.89 -45.91 60.92
CA ASN A 243 -2.52 -47.22 61.16
C ASN A 243 -3.76 -47.56 60.30
N HIS A 244 -4.16 -46.71 59.36
CA HIS A 244 -5.16 -47.10 58.35
C HIS A 244 -4.58 -48.15 57.39
N ILE A 245 -5.42 -49.11 56.98
CA ILE A 245 -5.04 -50.21 56.08
C ILE A 245 -5.72 -50.07 54.72
N PHE A 246 -5.09 -50.60 53.67
CA PHE A 246 -5.66 -50.69 52.32
C PHE A 246 -5.05 -51.87 51.56
N HIS A 247 -5.75 -52.42 50.56
CA HIS A 247 -5.23 -53.51 49.74
C HIS A 247 -3.93 -53.13 49.02
N LYS A 248 -2.99 -54.07 48.97
CA LYS A 248 -1.78 -53.95 48.17
C LYS A 248 -2.16 -53.99 46.69
N THR A 249 -2.21 -52.82 46.05
CA THR A 249 -2.20 -52.65 44.60
C THR A 249 -0.82 -52.92 44.00
#